data_AF-A0A485D2L7-F1
#
_entry.id   AF-A0A485D2L7-F1
#
_cell.length_a   1.000
_cell.length_b   1.000
_cell.length_c   1.000
_cell.angle_alpha   90.00
_cell.angle_beta   90.00
_cell.angle_gamma   90.00
#
_symmetry.space_group_name_H-M   'P 1'
#
loop_
_entity.id
_entity.type
_entity.pdbx_description
1 polymer ?
#
loop_
_entity_poly.entity_id
_entity_poly.type
_entity_poly.pdbx_seq_one_letter_code
_entity_poly.pdbx_strand_id
1 'polypeptide(L)'
;MYVVTDTSGGTSVDAHERSIDRMVQAGAVPVTWQQVLLEYQRDWSRKETYDAVMDLVREHSGAYGMGVDYAYTMVHGAPERKA
;
A
#
# COMPACT_ATOMS: atom_id res chain seq x y z
N MET A 1 -14.08 -10.93 5.44
CA MET A 1 -14.05 -9.46 5.24
C MET A 1 -12.61 -9.02 5.44
N TYR A 2 -12.07 -8.15 4.58
CA TYR A 2 -10.74 -7.56 4.78
C TYR A 2 -10.89 -6.15 5.39
N VAL A 3 -10.10 -5.84 6.43
CA VAL A 3 -10.16 -4.57 7.15
C VAL A 3 -8.82 -3.87 6.97
N VAL A 4 -8.83 -2.70 6.34
CA VAL A 4 -7.62 -1.91 6.06
C VAL A 4 -7.28 -1.06 7.28
N THR A 5 -6.39 -1.54 8.14
CA THR A 5 -6.20 -0.97 9.49
C THR A 5 -5.38 0.31 9.47
N ASP A 6 -4.41 0.43 8.57
CA ASP A 6 -3.56 1.61 8.40
C ASP A 6 -4.27 2.80 7.72
N THR A 7 -5.51 2.60 7.26
CA THR A 7 -6.39 3.66 6.75
C THR A 7 -7.66 3.81 7.57
N SER A 8 -7.76 3.15 8.73
CA SER A 8 -8.92 3.19 9.63
C SER A 8 -8.51 3.77 10.99
N GLY A 9 -9.21 4.80 11.47
CA GLY A 9 -8.93 5.44 12.75
C GLY A 9 -9.92 5.07 13.86
N GLY A 10 -9.48 5.17 15.12
CA GLY A 10 -10.35 5.16 16.31
C GLY A 10 -10.26 6.49 17.07
N THR A 11 -11.17 6.73 18.01
CA THR A 11 -11.12 7.91 18.89
C THR A 11 -9.93 7.90 19.86
N SER A 12 -9.35 6.72 20.08
CA SER A 12 -8.08 6.51 20.78
C SER A 12 -7.40 5.24 20.24
N VAL A 13 -6.13 5.01 20.59
CA VAL A 13 -5.40 3.78 20.27
C VAL A 13 -6.12 2.56 20.83
N ASP A 14 -6.46 2.58 22.13
CA ASP A 14 -7.25 1.52 22.76
C ASP A 14 -8.58 1.25 22.04
N ALA A 15 -9.32 2.29 21.67
CA ALA A 15 -10.60 2.12 20.98
C ALA A 15 -10.43 1.47 19.60
N HIS A 16 -9.37 1.85 18.87
CA HIS A 16 -9.03 1.24 17.58
C HIS A 16 -8.67 -0.24 17.76
N GLU A 17 -7.72 -0.55 18.64
CA GLU A 17 -7.23 -1.91 18.88
C GLU A 17 -8.35 -2.85 19.32
N ARG A 18 -9.20 -2.45 20.28
CA ARG A 18 -10.32 -3.30 20.72
C ARG A 18 -11.39 -3.48 19.66
N SER A 19 -11.53 -2.54 18.73
CA SER A 19 -12.42 -2.71 17.58
C SER A 19 -11.85 -3.74 16.60
N ILE A 20 -10.55 -3.69 16.31
CA ILE A 20 -9.88 -4.67 15.45
C ILE A 20 -9.95 -6.08 16.06
N ASP A 21 -9.70 -6.24 17.36
CA ASP A 21 -9.82 -7.54 18.05
C ASP A 21 -11.20 -8.17 17.86
N ARG A 22 -12.27 -7.37 17.97
CA ARG A 22 -13.65 -7.82 17.76
C ARG A 22 -13.91 -8.21 16.31
N MET A 23 -13.35 -7.47 15.36
CA MET A 23 -13.47 -7.81 13.94
C MET A 23 -12.78 -9.14 13.63
N VAL A 24 -11.60 -9.39 14.21
CA VAL A 24 -10.88 -10.66 14.07
C VAL A 24 -11.68 -11.82 14.66
N GLN A 25 -12.27 -11.66 15.85
CA GLN A 25 -13.15 -12.68 16.45
C GLN A 25 -14.37 -13.00 15.57
N ALA A 26 -14.84 -12.02 14.80
CA ALA A 26 -15.92 -12.19 13.81
C ALA A 26 -15.43 -12.74 12.45
N GLY A 27 -14.14 -13.08 12.30
CA GLY A 27 -13.57 -13.65 11.09
C GLY A 27 -13.09 -12.62 10.05
N ALA A 28 -12.91 -11.36 10.45
CA ALA A 28 -12.26 -10.36 9.59
C ALA A 28 -10.75 -10.57 9.53
N VAL A 29 -10.14 -10.18 8.41
CA VAL A 29 -8.70 -10.26 8.15
C VAL A 29 -8.13 -8.84 8.09
N PRO A 30 -7.38 -8.40 9.10
CA PRO A 30 -6.67 -7.13 9.06
C PRO A 30 -5.59 -7.13 7.96
N VAL A 31 -5.52 -6.06 7.18
CA VAL A 31 -4.56 -5.84 6.10
C VAL A 31 -4.14 -4.38 6.04
N THR A 32 -3.12 -4.07 5.23
CA THR A 32 -2.70 -2.69 4.92
C THR A 32 -3.20 -2.27 3.55
N TRP A 33 -3.29 -0.96 3.29
CA TRP A 33 -3.71 -0.46 1.97
C TRP A 33 -2.77 -0.94 0.86
N GLN A 34 -1.47 -1.00 1.16
CA GLN A 34 -0.45 -1.43 0.22
C GLN A 34 -0.58 -2.92 -0.09
N GLN A 35 -0.92 -3.76 0.89
CA GLN A 35 -1.21 -5.17 0.64
C GLN A 35 -2.41 -5.31 -0.30
N VAL A 36 -3.49 -4.55 -0.08
CA VAL A 36 -4.68 -4.56 -0.95
C VAL A 36 -4.31 -4.12 -2.38
N LEU A 37 -3.55 -3.03 -2.53
CA LEU A 37 -3.10 -2.55 -3.84
C LEU A 37 -2.32 -3.64 -4.60
N LEU A 38 -1.38 -4.29 -3.91
CA LEU A 38 -0.52 -5.31 -4.52
C LEU A 38 -1.26 -6.63 -4.78
N GLU A 39 -2.29 -6.97 -4.00
CA GLU A 39 -3.18 -8.08 -4.29
C GLU A 39 -4.05 -7.83 -5.54
N TYR A 40 -4.45 -6.58 -5.79
CA TYR A 40 -5.11 -6.20 -7.04
C TYR A 40 -4.17 -6.24 -8.24
N GLN A 41 -2.97 -5.65 -8.12
CA GLN A 41 -1.98 -5.70 -9.21
C GLN A 41 -1.60 -7.15 -9.50
N ARG A 42 -1.15 -7.89 -8.47
CA ARG A 42 -0.75 -9.31 -8.42
C ARG A 42 0.38 -9.75 -9.36
N ASP A 43 0.48 -9.18 -10.54
CA ASP A 43 1.40 -9.56 -11.60
C ASP A 43 1.87 -8.32 -12.37
N TRP A 44 3.19 -8.15 -12.50
CA TRP A 44 3.81 -7.02 -13.20
C TRP A 44 3.83 -7.16 -14.74
N SER A 45 3.38 -8.30 -15.26
CA SER A 45 3.07 -8.48 -16.67
C SER A 45 1.79 -7.73 -17.08
N ARG A 46 0.88 -7.43 -16.13
CA ARG A 46 -0.34 -6.63 -16.36
C ARG A 46 0.01 -5.16 -16.51
N LYS A 47 0.07 -4.69 -17.75
CA LYS A 47 0.52 -3.33 -18.07
C LYS A 47 -0.58 -2.29 -17.95
N GLU A 48 -1.84 -2.71 -18.00
CA GLU A 48 -3.01 -1.83 -17.96
C GLU A 48 -3.08 -1.00 -16.65
N THR A 49 -2.60 -1.57 -15.54
CA THR A 49 -2.61 -0.93 -14.22
C THR A 49 -1.21 -0.60 -13.71
N TYR A 50 -0.15 -0.94 -14.45
CA TYR A 50 1.24 -0.83 -14.00
C TYR A 50 1.60 0.61 -13.61
N ASP A 51 1.38 1.56 -14.51
CA ASP A 51 1.76 2.96 -14.29
C ASP A 51 0.97 3.58 -13.13
N ALA A 52 -0.35 3.33 -13.08
CA ALA A 52 -1.20 3.82 -11.99
C ALA A 52 -0.78 3.27 -10.61
N VAL A 53 -0.37 2.00 -10.53
CA VAL A 53 0.14 1.40 -9.30
C VAL A 53 1.51 1.99 -8.93
N MET A 54 2.40 2.18 -9.90
CA MET A 54 3.70 2.81 -9.68
C MET A 54 3.58 4.24 -9.18
N ASP A 55 2.61 5.00 -9.70
CA ASP A 55 2.33 6.36 -9.26
C ASP A 55 1.91 6.39 -7.79
N LEU A 56 0.93 5.55 -7.41
CA LEU A 56 0.49 5.42 -6.01
C LEU A 56 1.61 5.02 -5.07
N VAL A 57 2.46 4.06 -5.49
CA VAL A 57 3.59 3.59 -4.69
C VAL A 57 4.62 4.69 -4.49
N ARG A 58 5.00 5.41 -5.56
CA ARG A 58 5.96 6.52 -5.47
C ARG A 58 5.48 7.64 -4.57
N GLU A 59 4.18 7.94 -4.57
CA GLU A 59 3.62 9.03 -3.78
C GLU A 59 3.37 8.66 -2.31
N HIS A 60 2.88 7.45 -2.03
CA HIS A 60 2.32 7.13 -0.71
C HIS A 60 3.01 5.96 0.02
N SER A 61 3.93 5.24 -0.62
CA SER A 61 4.50 3.99 -0.08
C SER A 61 5.89 4.16 0.57
N GLY A 62 6.27 5.41 0.90
CA GLY A 62 7.48 5.73 1.66
C GLY A 62 8.74 5.04 1.11
N ALA A 63 9.31 4.11 1.90
CA ALA A 63 10.52 3.38 1.52
C ALA A 63 10.39 2.57 0.21
N TYR A 64 9.21 1.99 -0.06
CA TYR A 64 9.01 1.28 -1.32
C TYR A 64 8.96 2.25 -2.49
N GLY A 65 8.29 3.40 -2.32
CA GLY A 65 8.32 4.51 -3.29
C GLY A 65 9.75 4.93 -3.63
N MET A 66 10.58 5.19 -2.61
CA MET A 66 12.00 5.51 -2.80
C MET A 66 12.77 4.41 -3.55
N GLY A 67 12.47 3.14 -3.28
CA GLY A 67 13.06 2.01 -4.00
C GLY A 67 12.67 1.98 -5.48
N VAL A 68 11.43 2.36 -5.81
CA VAL A 68 10.99 2.52 -7.20
C VAL A 68 11.75 3.65 -7.88
N ASP A 69 11.88 4.82 -7.27
CA ASP A 69 12.63 5.93 -7.87
C ASP A 69 14.11 5.59 -8.06
N TYR A 70 14.71 4.90 -7.09
CA TYR A 70 16.06 4.37 -7.22
C TYR A 70 16.19 3.45 -8.44
N ALA A 71 15.25 2.50 -8.63
CA ALA A 71 15.27 1.62 -9.79
C ALA A 71 15.12 2.40 -11.11
N TYR A 72 14.18 3.36 -11.17
CA TYR A 72 13.98 4.18 -12.37
C TYR A 72 15.23 4.98 -12.73
N THR A 73 15.87 5.62 -11.75
CA THR A 73 17.02 6.51 -11.99
C THR A 73 18.33 5.75 -12.15
N MET A 74 18.65 4.85 -11.22
CA MET A 74 19.97 4.22 -11.12
C MET A 74 20.08 2.93 -11.93
N VAL A 75 18.97 2.22 -12.14
CA VAL A 75 18.96 0.93 -12.89
C VAL A 75 18.50 1.14 -14.32
N HIS A 76 17.49 1.98 -14.54
CA HIS A 76 16.90 2.20 -15.87
C HIS A 76 17.32 3.51 -16.54
N GLY A 77 18.06 4.38 -15.84
CA GLY A 77 18.57 5.64 -16.40
C GLY A 77 17.48 6.68 -16.73
N ALA A 78 16.29 6.54 -16.14
CA ALA A 78 15.23 7.53 -16.28
C ALA A 78 15.58 8.82 -15.51
N PRO A 79 15.04 9.98 -15.91
CA PRO A 79 15.22 11.22 -15.16
C PRO A 79 14.69 11.10 -13.72
N GLU A 80 15.32 11.83 -12.80
CA GLU A 80 14.81 11.98 -11.44
C GLU A 80 13.43 12.65 -11.46
N ARG A 81 12.54 12.14 -10.60
CA ARG A 81 11.19 12.70 -10.41
C ARG A 81 11.30 14.08 -9.78
N LYS A 82 10.73 15.09 -10.44
CA LYS A 82 10.66 16.45 -9.89
C LYS A 82 9.66 16.48 -8.75
N ALA A 83 10.01 17.21 -7.69
CA ALA A 83 9.15 17.48 -6.53
C ALA A 83 7.91 18.29 -6.93
#